data_AF-B3VHR8-F1
#
_entry.id   AF-B3VHR8-F1
#
_cell.length_a   1.000
_cell.length_b   1.000
_cell.length_c   1.000
_cell.angle_alpha   90.00
_cell.angle_beta   90.00
_cell.angle_gamma   90.00
#
_symmetry.space_group_name_H-M   'P 1'
#
loop_
_entity.id
_entity.type
_entity.pdbx_description
1 polymer ?
#
loop_
_entity_poly.entity_id
_entity_poly.type
_entity_poly.pdbx_seq_one_letter_code
_entity_poly.pdbx_strand_id
1 'polypeptide(L)'
;SITSYHAESCSLAYDRYVFMCKEHEQANIYDATTLKELVALTIDIIVHVEVKKKYDDESNLIGKERFISEIKFDPVSKVKAQFGDAEIIVGDRE
;
A
#
# COMPACT_ATOMS: atom_id res chain seq x y z
N SER A 1 5.13 6.82 -9.09
CA SER A 1 4.23 6.06 -9.99
C SER A 1 2.87 5.94 -9.36
N ILE A 2 1.79 5.79 -10.14
CA ILE A 2 0.43 5.53 -9.64
C ILE A 2 -0.07 4.24 -10.28
N THR A 3 -0.65 3.36 -9.47
CA THR A 3 -1.28 2.11 -9.91
C THR A 3 -2.47 1.79 -9.00
N SER A 4 -3.29 0.83 -9.41
CA SER A 4 -4.45 0.37 -8.65
C SER A 4 -4.53 -1.15 -8.66
N TYR A 5 -4.95 -1.73 -7.55
CA TYR A 5 -5.27 -3.15 -7.45
C TYR A 5 -6.34 -3.34 -6.38
N HIS A 6 -7.00 -4.50 -6.40
CA HIS A 6 -8.05 -4.81 -5.43
C HIS A 6 -7.44 -5.23 -4.08
N ALA A 7 -7.93 -4.63 -2.99
CA ALA A 7 -7.66 -5.02 -1.61
C ALA A 7 -8.81 -4.50 -0.73
N GLU A 8 -9.03 -5.12 0.42
CA GLU A 8 -10.11 -4.75 1.35
C GLU A 8 -9.68 -3.71 2.41
N SER A 9 -8.39 -3.37 2.45
CA SER A 9 -7.80 -2.37 3.35
C SER A 9 -6.38 -2.03 2.90
N CYS A 10 -5.76 -0.97 3.45
CA CYS A 10 -4.33 -0.71 3.21
C CYS A 10 -3.42 -1.78 3.85
N SER A 11 -3.86 -2.43 4.94
CA SER A 11 -3.09 -3.52 5.57
C SER A 11 -2.99 -4.74 4.68
N LEU A 12 -4.12 -5.18 4.10
CA LEU A 12 -4.20 -6.33 3.20
C LEU A 12 -3.57 -6.06 1.82
N ALA A 13 -3.46 -4.78 1.45
CA ALA A 13 -2.90 -4.36 0.17
C ALA A 13 -1.47 -4.89 -0.05
N TYR A 14 -0.61 -4.82 0.98
CA TYR A 14 0.75 -5.38 0.91
C TYR A 14 0.76 -6.88 0.71
N ASP A 15 -0.08 -7.62 1.44
CA ASP A 15 -0.11 -9.08 1.35
C ASP A 15 -0.58 -9.53 -0.03
N ARG A 16 -1.61 -8.86 -0.59
CA ARG A 16 -2.04 -9.11 -1.97
C ARG A 16 -0.96 -8.77 -2.99
N TYR A 17 -0.18 -7.72 -2.75
CA TYR A 17 0.94 -7.37 -3.62
C TYR A 17 2.01 -8.46 -3.61
N VAL A 18 2.37 -8.98 -2.43
CA VAL A 18 3.33 -10.09 -2.28
C VAL A 18 2.85 -11.34 -3.01
N PHE A 19 1.56 -11.68 -2.91
CA PHE A 19 1.00 -12.80 -3.68
C PHE A 19 1.11 -12.57 -5.19
N MET A 20 0.82 -11.37 -5.68
CA MET A 20 1.01 -11.05 -7.09
C MET A 20 2.48 -11.15 -7.52
N CYS A 21 3.43 -10.73 -6.67
CA CYS A 21 4.86 -10.89 -6.94
C CYS A 21 5.27 -12.36 -7.09
N LYS A 22 4.69 -13.26 -6.29
CA LYS A 22 5.02 -14.69 -6.29
C LYS A 22 4.67 -15.44 -7.58
N GLU A 23 3.82 -14.86 -8.42
CA GLU A 23 3.57 -15.39 -9.77
C GLU A 23 4.76 -15.20 -10.72
N HIS A 24 5.74 -14.36 -10.36
CA HIS A 24 6.94 -14.14 -11.16
C HIS A 24 8.09 -15.04 -10.69
N GLU A 25 8.71 -15.80 -11.61
CA GLU A 25 9.75 -16.80 -11.27
C GLU A 25 10.92 -16.21 -10.47
N GLN A 26 11.34 -14.98 -10.82
CA GLN A 26 12.43 -14.30 -10.11
C GLN A 26 12.09 -13.91 -8.66
N ALA A 27 10.81 -13.86 -8.27
CA ALA A 27 10.40 -13.57 -6.89
C ALA A 27 10.45 -14.81 -5.98
N ASN A 28 10.71 -16.01 -6.54
CA ASN A 28 10.74 -17.25 -5.77
C ASN A 28 11.94 -17.35 -4.82
N ILE A 29 13.01 -16.59 -5.07
CA ILE A 29 14.21 -16.56 -4.21
C ILE A 29 13.96 -15.85 -2.87
N TYR A 30 12.95 -14.99 -2.79
CA TYR A 30 12.64 -14.22 -1.58
C TYR A 30 11.52 -14.90 -0.79
N ASP A 31 11.57 -14.88 0.54
CA ASP A 31 10.39 -15.26 1.33
C ASP A 31 9.32 -14.14 1.31
N ALA A 32 8.13 -14.44 1.84
CA ALA A 32 7.01 -13.50 1.84
C ALA A 32 7.30 -12.23 2.66
N THR A 33 8.05 -12.37 3.76
CA THR A 33 8.41 -11.25 4.65
C THR A 33 9.34 -10.28 3.94
N THR A 34 10.40 -10.80 3.32
CA THR A 34 11.38 -10.04 2.54
C THR A 34 10.71 -9.32 1.37
N LEU A 35 9.81 -10.00 0.65
CA LEU A 35 9.02 -9.35 -0.41
C LEU A 35 8.15 -8.22 0.13
N LYS A 36 7.51 -8.41 1.28
CA LYS A 36 6.67 -7.38 1.91
C LYS A 36 7.48 -6.14 2.28
N GLU A 37 8.70 -6.33 2.80
CA GLU A 37 9.64 -5.24 3.10
C GLU A 37 10.08 -4.51 1.82
N LEU A 38 10.49 -5.24 0.78
CA LEU A 38 10.86 -4.65 -0.52
C LEU A 38 9.69 -3.86 -1.14
N VAL A 39 8.47 -4.37 -1.06
CA VAL A 39 7.27 -3.66 -1.53
C VAL A 39 7.02 -2.40 -0.69
N ALA A 40 7.18 -2.47 0.63
CA ALA A 40 7.05 -1.30 1.51
C ALA A 40 8.07 -0.19 1.20
N LEU A 41 9.28 -0.55 0.76
CA LEU A 41 10.29 0.40 0.32
C LEU A 41 9.94 1.09 -1.01
N THR A 42 9.09 0.49 -1.85
CA THR A 42 8.71 1.06 -3.17
C THR A 42 7.39 1.83 -3.15
N ILE A 43 6.48 1.50 -2.24
CA ILE A 43 5.19 2.18 -2.10
C ILE A 43 5.32 3.34 -1.10
N ASP A 44 4.97 4.56 -1.51
CA ASP A 44 4.96 5.73 -0.62
C ASP A 44 3.62 5.89 0.10
N ILE A 45 2.52 5.77 -0.65
CA ILE A 45 1.16 6.03 -0.17
C ILE A 45 0.24 4.93 -0.70
N ILE A 46 -0.65 4.45 0.15
CA ILE A 46 -1.80 3.63 -0.26
C ILE A 46 -3.08 4.39 0.12
N VAL A 47 -3.99 4.50 -0.85
CA VAL A 47 -5.33 5.06 -0.63
C VAL A 47 -6.33 3.94 -0.84
N HIS A 48 -7.05 3.58 0.22
CA HIS A 48 -8.15 2.61 0.14
C HIS A 48 -9.47 3.34 -0.08
N VAL A 49 -10.24 2.87 -1.08
CA VAL A 49 -11.50 3.48 -1.49
C VAL A 49 -12.62 2.46 -1.31
N GLU A 50 -13.64 2.85 -0.55
CA GLU A 50 -14.86 2.08 -0.36
C GLU A 50 -16.00 2.60 -1.24
N VAL A 51 -16.91 1.70 -1.57
CA VAL A 51 -18.10 2.00 -2.35
C VAL A 51 -19.35 1.66 -1.53
N LYS A 52 -20.12 2.67 -1.16
CA LYS A 52 -21.46 2.49 -0.60
C LYS A 52 -22.48 2.53 -1.73
N LYS A 53 -23.26 1.45 -1.87
CA LYS A 53 -24.38 1.39 -2.80
C LYS A 53 -25.53 2.22 -2.22
N LYS A 54 -26.10 3.09 -3.05
CA LYS A 54 -27.26 3.92 -2.71
C LYS A 54 -28.50 3.28 -3.32
N TYR A 55 -29.50 3.03 -2.49
CA TYR A 55 -30.77 2.44 -2.88
C TYR A 55 -31.90 3.45 -2.66
N ASP A 56 -32.96 3.38 -3.46
CA ASP A 56 -34.22 4.07 -3.18
C ASP A 56 -35.12 3.28 -2.21
N ASP A 57 -36.29 3.81 -1.90
CA ASP A 57 -37.27 3.21 -0.98
C ASP A 57 -37.82 1.85 -1.51
N GLU A 58 -37.74 1.62 -2.82
CA GLU A 58 -38.14 0.37 -3.48
C GLU A 58 -36.99 -0.63 -3.58
N SER A 59 -35.84 -0.35 -2.95
CA SER A 59 -34.62 -1.18 -3.00
C SER A 59 -33.98 -1.30 -4.40
N ASN A 60 -34.29 -0.38 -5.32
CA ASN A 60 -33.56 -0.28 -6.58
C ASN A 60 -32.22 0.42 -6.36
N LEU A 61 -31.17 -0.08 -7.02
CA LEU A 61 -29.84 0.55 -6.96
C LEU A 61 -29.84 1.85 -7.78
N ILE A 62 -29.83 2.99 -7.09
CA ILE A 62 -29.86 4.32 -7.73
C ILE A 62 -28.48 4.97 -7.84
N GLY A 63 -27.46 4.44 -7.18
CA GLY A 63 -26.11 5.01 -7.26
C GLY A 63 -25.04 4.31 -6.46
N LYS A 64 -23.84 4.89 -6.54
CA LYS A 64 -22.66 4.46 -5.79
C LYS A 64 -21.94 5.70 -5.27
N GLU A 65 -21.81 5.80 -3.95
CA GLU A 65 -20.99 6.80 -3.28
C GLU A 65 -19.62 6.20 -3.01
N ARG A 66 -18.56 6.94 -3.34
CA ARG A 66 -17.18 6.51 -3.15
C ARG A 66 -16.51 7.44 -2.16
N PHE A 67 -15.83 6.86 -1.20
CA PHE A 67 -15.09 7.61 -0.19
C PHE A 67 -13.78 6.90 0.11
N ILE A 68 -12.78 7.70 0.46
CA ILE A 68 -11.53 7.17 0.98
C ILE A 68 -11.82 6.70 2.40
N SER A 69 -11.62 5.42 2.68
CA SER A 69 -11.82 4.88 4.04
C SER A 69 -10.51 4.74 4.82
N GLU A 70 -9.38 4.64 4.12
CA GLU A 70 -8.06 4.60 4.75
C GLU A 70 -7.00 5.25 3.86
N ILE A 71 -6.05 5.95 4.47
CA ILE A 71 -4.82 6.39 3.82
C ILE A 71 -3.66 5.89 4.68
N LYS A 72 -2.78 5.09 4.08
CA LYS A 72 -1.53 4.69 4.71
C LYS A 72 -0.38 5.49 4.13
N PHE A 73 0.27 6.25 5.00
CA PHE A 73 1.50 7.00 4.73
C PHE A 73 2.39 6.95 5.97
N ASP A 74 3.53 6.27 5.87
CA ASP A 74 4.49 6.13 6.97
C ASP A 74 5.92 6.38 6.46
N PRO A 75 6.30 7.65 6.25
CA PRO A 75 7.61 7.99 5.74
C PRO A 75 8.72 7.70 6.76
N VAL A 76 8.41 7.70 8.06
CA VAL A 76 9.41 7.50 9.13
C VAL A 76 9.87 6.05 9.14
N SER A 77 8.93 5.10 9.17
CA SER A 77 9.30 3.67 9.12
C SER A 77 9.98 3.32 7.80
N LYS A 78 9.58 3.97 6.69
CA LYS A 78 10.22 3.79 5.39
C LYS A 78 11.68 4.27 5.38
N VAL A 79 11.95 5.46 5.89
CA VAL A 79 13.32 5.99 6.01
C VAL A 79 14.16 5.08 6.91
N LYS A 80 13.63 4.66 8.07
CA LYS A 80 14.32 3.71 8.95
C LYS A 80 14.66 2.40 8.24
N ALA A 81 13.73 1.86 7.46
CA ALA A 81 13.96 0.63 6.69
C ALA A 81 14.98 0.82 5.54
N GLN A 82 15.08 2.02 4.96
CA GLN A 82 16.07 2.32 3.91
C GLN A 82 17.49 2.47 4.44
N PHE A 83 17.66 3.14 5.59
CA PHE A 83 18.98 3.51 6.10
C PHE A 83 19.47 2.63 7.25
N GLY A 84 18.61 1.80 7.86
CA GLY A 84 18.97 0.99 9.02
C GLY A 84 19.49 1.86 10.17
N ASP A 85 20.64 1.49 10.73
CA ASP A 85 21.33 2.25 11.79
C ASP A 85 22.23 3.39 11.25
N ALA A 86 22.24 3.64 9.95
CA ALA A 86 23.07 4.71 9.39
C ALA A 86 22.55 6.08 9.81
N GLU A 87 23.38 6.85 10.52
CA GLU A 87 23.06 8.24 10.88
C GLU A 87 23.15 9.14 9.64
N ILE A 88 22.09 9.92 9.41
CA ILE A 88 22.10 10.98 8.40
C ILE A 88 22.99 12.11 8.93
N ILE A 89 24.24 12.16 8.46
CA ILE A 89 25.11 13.32 8.68
C ILE A 89 24.58 14.46 7.80
N VAL A 90 23.75 15.32 8.39
CA VAL A 90 23.38 16.58 7.75
C VAL A 90 24.62 17.46 7.83
N GLY A 91 25.34 17.58 6.71
CA GLY A 91 26.47 18.50 6.60
C GLY A 91 26.01 19.92 6.94
N ASP A 92 26.78 20.60 7.81
CA ASP A 92 26.50 21.99 8.20
C ASP A 92 26.31 22.84 6.94
N ARG A 93 25.20 23.57 6.89
CA ARG A 93 24.99 24.62 5.89
C ARG A 93 25.90 25.78 6.27
N GLU A 94 27.05 25.86 5.59
CA GLU A 94 27.79 27.13 5.45
C GLU A 94 26.94 28.18 4.71
#